data_AF-A0AAV9JID2-F1
#
_entry.id   AF-A0AAV9JID2-F1
#
_cell.length_a   1.000
_cell.length_b   1.000
_cell.length_c   1.000
_cell.angle_alpha   90.00
_cell.angle_beta   90.00
_cell.angle_gamma   90.00
#
_symmetry.space_group_name_H-M   'P 1'
#
loop_
_entity.id
_entity.type
_entity.pdbx_description
1 polymer ?
#
loop_
_entity_poly.entity_id
_entity_poly.type
_entity_poly.pdbx_seq_one_letter_code
_entity_poly.pdbx_strand_id
1 'polypeptide(L)'
;MVLHLLDKKSWNVYNNDNIEQVRRDEVEAKAREEADEQRMQEEDAARRTSLLRGEVVPDLIESAAETPDAAGRSRAKRSRDAGGLPRERKRRRVRGEDDTDKDIRYAREDAEESARARLAPVKNDLKDAPLIDHAGHLQLIPAPDEQAIRKSAKNAEAEAEKAKKRTREEDQNTMRFRNAAGFKNGTNKPWYASNKLPPSAAHLSTAVVLADAQEKDVWGNADPLRKQREQSRISSSDPFAAMQQAQRQLKQSGRDRESWDKERLAELEELKRTEENARRREKQHRRRADEADGLENFSLDAPLEEKRSRREHGRHEAHRHRRHRSRSRSRERSHRRM
;
A
#
# COMPACT_ATOMS: atom_id res chain seq x y z
N MET A 1 0.28 -54.28 5.89
CA MET A 1 0.03 -53.69 4.55
C MET A 1 0.73 -52.35 4.50
N VAL A 2 1.67 -52.14 3.57
CA VAL A 2 2.43 -50.89 3.49
C VAL A 2 1.57 -49.86 2.75
N LEU A 3 0.83 -49.03 3.51
CA LEU A 3 0.20 -47.82 3.00
C LEU A 3 1.30 -46.80 2.67
N HIS A 4 1.04 -45.82 1.79
CA HIS A 4 1.98 -44.79 1.27
C HIS A 4 2.60 -45.12 -0.09
N LEU A 5 1.72 -45.23 -1.08
CA LEU A 5 2.03 -45.25 -2.52
C LEU A 5 2.22 -43.84 -3.12
N LEU A 6 1.92 -42.77 -2.36
CA LEU A 6 2.03 -41.40 -2.86
C LEU A 6 3.48 -40.94 -2.95
N ASP A 7 4.32 -41.33 -2.00
CA ASP A 7 5.71 -40.87 -1.92
C ASP A 7 6.56 -41.34 -3.11
N LYS A 8 6.14 -42.41 -3.79
CA LYS A 8 6.81 -42.94 -4.99
C LYS A 8 6.35 -42.30 -6.30
N LYS A 9 5.38 -41.39 -6.26
CA LYS A 9 4.83 -40.74 -7.47
C LYS A 9 5.48 -39.38 -7.67
N SER A 10 6.03 -39.15 -8.86
CA SER A 10 6.72 -37.91 -9.24
C SER A 10 5.82 -36.66 -9.27
N TRP A 11 4.50 -36.79 -9.25
CA TRP A 11 3.59 -35.64 -9.15
C TRP A 11 3.20 -35.31 -7.70
N ASN A 12 3.62 -36.12 -6.72
CA ASN A 12 3.28 -35.86 -5.33
C ASN A 12 3.98 -34.59 -4.85
N VAL A 13 3.19 -33.55 -4.57
CA VAL A 13 3.69 -32.24 -4.11
C VAL A 13 4.47 -32.36 -2.80
N TYR A 14 4.17 -33.38 -1.99
CA TYR A 14 4.84 -33.61 -0.70
C TYR A 14 6.17 -34.35 -0.80
N ASN A 15 6.59 -34.77 -2.00
CA ASN A 15 7.92 -35.35 -2.18
C ASN A 15 9.00 -34.29 -2.02
N ASN A 16 10.04 -34.59 -1.24
CA ASN A 16 11.16 -33.67 -1.01
C ASN A 16 11.77 -33.17 -2.32
N ASP A 17 11.95 -34.04 -3.32
CA ASP A 17 12.50 -33.68 -4.63
C ASP A 17 11.66 -32.61 -5.34
N ASN A 18 10.34 -32.70 -5.26
CA ASN A 18 9.42 -31.73 -5.86
C ASN A 18 9.40 -30.42 -5.07
N ILE A 19 9.45 -30.51 -3.74
CA ILE A 19 9.54 -29.34 -2.86
C ILE A 19 10.84 -28.56 -3.15
N GLU A 20 11.95 -29.27 -3.38
CA GLU A 20 13.22 -28.64 -3.74
C GLU A 20 13.18 -28.00 -5.13
N GLN A 21 12.53 -28.62 -6.12
CA GLN A 21 12.34 -28.00 -7.44
C GLN A 21 11.54 -26.71 -7.33
N VAL A 22 10.39 -26.74 -6.64
CA VAL A 22 9.57 -25.55 -6.41
C VAL A 22 10.37 -24.47 -5.67
N ARG A 23 11.18 -24.83 -4.67
CA ARG A 23 12.04 -23.85 -3.98
C ARG A 23 13.10 -23.24 -4.89
N ARG A 24 13.71 -24.02 -5.80
CA ARG A 24 14.66 -23.49 -6.78
C ARG A 24 13.97 -22.52 -7.74
N ASP A 25 12.79 -22.88 -8.23
CA ASP A 25 11.98 -22.04 -9.11
C ASP A 25 11.53 -20.76 -8.40
N GLU A 26 11.13 -20.84 -7.13
CA GLU A 26 10.79 -19.69 -6.30
C GLU A 26 11.98 -18.76 -6.06
N VAL A 27 13.18 -19.32 -5.84
CA VAL A 27 14.40 -18.53 -5.68
C VAL A 27 14.80 -17.85 -6.99
N GLU A 28 14.68 -18.55 -8.12
CA GLU A 28 14.96 -17.96 -9.43
C GLU A 28 13.94 -16.87 -9.79
N ALA A 29 12.66 -17.10 -9.51
CA ALA A 29 11.61 -16.09 -9.69
C ALA A 29 11.89 -14.84 -8.84
N LYS A 30 12.20 -15.02 -7.55
CA LYS A 30 12.56 -13.91 -6.66
C LYS A 30 13.82 -13.18 -7.11
N ALA A 31 14.85 -13.90 -7.56
CA ALA A 31 16.08 -13.28 -8.05
C ALA A 31 15.84 -12.41 -9.30
N ARG A 32 14.90 -12.81 -10.16
CA ARG A 32 14.49 -12.00 -11.33
C ARG A 32 13.72 -10.76 -10.88
N GLU A 33 12.77 -10.90 -9.95
CA GLU A 33 12.03 -9.76 -9.37
C GLU A 33 12.97 -8.76 -8.68
N GLU A 34 13.92 -9.23 -7.87
CA GLU A 34 14.92 -8.39 -7.20
C GLU A 34 15.82 -7.64 -8.19
N ALA A 35 16.18 -8.26 -9.32
CA ALA A 35 16.98 -7.61 -10.37
C ALA A 35 16.20 -6.49 -11.07
N ASP A 36 14.90 -6.69 -11.31
CA ASP A 36 14.04 -5.65 -11.88
C ASP A 36 13.78 -4.52 -10.88
N GLU A 37 13.57 -4.84 -9.59
CA GLU A 37 13.48 -3.83 -8.53
C GLU A 37 14.76 -3.00 -8.39
N GLN A 38 15.93 -3.64 -8.49
CA GLN A 38 17.22 -2.93 -8.47
C GLN A 38 17.35 -1.97 -9.65
N ARG A 39 16.93 -2.36 -10.85
CA ARG A 39 16.91 -1.46 -12.02
C ARG A 39 16.03 -0.24 -11.78
N MET A 40 14.81 -0.44 -11.26
CA MET A 40 13.91 0.66 -10.93
C MET A 40 14.51 1.59 -9.86
N GLN A 41 15.15 1.02 -8.83
CA GLN A 41 15.81 1.79 -7.79
C GLN A 41 17.02 2.57 -8.32
N GLU A 42 17.80 2.00 -9.23
CA GLU A 42 18.92 2.67 -9.89
C GLU A 42 18.46 3.83 -10.76
N GLU A 43 17.35 3.68 -11.50
CA GLU A 43 16.75 4.76 -12.28
C GLU A 43 16.25 5.89 -11.38
N ASP A 44 15.58 5.56 -10.29
CA ASP A 44 15.10 6.55 -9.31
C ASP A 44 16.25 7.23 -8.57
N ALA A 45 17.29 6.48 -8.21
CA ALA A 45 18.50 7.02 -7.61
C ALA A 45 19.24 7.94 -8.60
N ALA A 46 19.38 7.54 -9.86
CA ALA A 46 19.98 8.33 -10.92
C ALA A 46 19.22 9.64 -11.10
N ARG A 47 17.87 9.59 -11.19
CA ARG A 47 17.01 10.77 -11.24
C ARG A 47 17.21 11.68 -10.04
N ARG A 48 17.26 11.11 -8.83
CA ARG A 48 17.54 11.87 -7.60
C ARG A 48 18.91 12.53 -7.65
N THR A 49 19.93 11.86 -8.20
CA THR A 49 21.25 12.47 -8.37
C THR A 49 21.27 13.58 -9.41
N SER A 50 20.54 13.45 -10.53
CA SER A 50 20.41 14.51 -11.54
C SER A 50 19.68 15.75 -10.99
N LEU A 51 18.62 15.55 -10.20
CA LEU A 51 17.94 16.64 -9.50
C LEU A 51 18.91 17.36 -8.53
N LEU A 52 19.72 16.61 -7.79
CA LEU A 52 20.74 17.18 -6.90
C LEU A 52 21.87 17.90 -7.67
N ARG A 53 22.16 17.47 -8.90
CA ARG A 53 23.12 18.14 -9.80
C ARG A 53 22.52 19.37 -10.52
N GLY A 54 21.23 19.64 -10.35
CA GLY A 54 20.55 20.78 -10.98
C GLY A 54 20.19 20.58 -12.46
N GLU A 55 20.20 19.32 -12.93
CA GLU A 55 19.73 18.97 -14.28
C GLU A 55 18.19 18.88 -14.30
N VAL A 56 17.56 19.37 -15.36
CA VAL A 56 16.09 19.30 -15.52
C VAL A 56 15.70 17.87 -15.86
N VAL A 57 15.09 17.17 -14.89
CA VAL A 57 14.57 15.81 -15.08
C VAL A 57 13.24 15.90 -15.86
N PRO A 58 13.07 15.14 -16.95
CA PRO A 58 11.79 15.09 -17.66
C PRO A 58 10.69 14.55 -16.74
N ASP A 59 9.53 15.22 -16.73
CA ASP A 59 8.38 14.80 -15.93
C ASP A 59 7.99 13.36 -16.29
N LEU A 60 7.73 12.56 -15.26
CA LEU A 60 7.15 11.23 -15.40
C LEU A 60 5.85 11.37 -16.19
N ILE A 61 5.86 10.96 -17.46
CA ILE A 61 4.63 10.50 -18.10
C ILE A 61 4.21 9.33 -17.23
N GLU A 62 3.19 9.52 -16.39
CA GLU A 62 2.57 8.45 -15.62
C GLU A 62 2.27 7.33 -16.61
N SER A 63 3.16 6.32 -16.65
CA SER A 63 3.05 5.19 -17.53
C SER A 63 1.72 4.56 -17.17
N ALA A 64 0.77 4.67 -18.10
CA ALA A 64 -0.59 4.19 -17.99
C ALA A 64 -0.60 2.94 -17.13
N ALA A 65 -1.21 3.05 -15.95
CA ALA A 65 -1.35 2.00 -14.96
C ALA A 65 -1.39 0.64 -15.66
N GLU A 66 -0.38 -0.19 -15.43
CA GLU A 66 -0.36 -1.55 -15.90
C GLU A 66 -1.57 -2.27 -15.29
N THR A 67 -2.67 -2.25 -16.02
CA THR A 67 -3.86 -3.01 -15.66
C THR A 67 -3.46 -4.49 -15.68
N PRO A 68 -3.67 -5.26 -14.59
CA PRO A 68 -3.37 -6.70 -14.55
C PRO A 68 -4.32 -7.56 -15.43
N ASP A 69 -4.98 -6.95 -16.43
CA ASP A 69 -6.00 -7.59 -17.27
C ASP A 69 -5.49 -8.07 -18.63
N ALA A 70 -4.21 -7.90 -18.96
CA ALA A 70 -3.67 -8.35 -20.25
C ALA A 70 -3.73 -9.89 -20.42
N ALA A 71 -3.66 -10.65 -19.32
CA ALA A 71 -3.82 -12.12 -19.34
C ALA A 71 -5.30 -12.58 -19.40
N GLY A 72 -6.26 -11.73 -19.02
CA GLY A 72 -7.69 -12.06 -18.98
C GLY A 72 -8.44 -11.90 -20.31
N ARG A 73 -7.88 -11.14 -21.26
CA ARG A 73 -8.56 -10.79 -22.53
C ARG A 73 -8.71 -11.94 -23.51
N SER A 74 -7.97 -13.03 -23.35
CA SER A 74 -8.04 -14.20 -24.25
C SER A 74 -9.27 -15.10 -23.99
N ARG A 75 -9.89 -15.02 -22.80
CA ARG A 75 -11.00 -15.93 -22.41
C ARG A 75 -12.40 -15.33 -22.58
N ALA A 76 -12.53 -14.02 -22.81
CA ALA A 76 -13.81 -13.33 -22.93
C ALA A 76 -14.47 -13.38 -24.33
N LYS A 77 -13.87 -14.02 -25.33
CA LYS A 77 -14.38 -14.02 -26.73
C LYS A 77 -15.45 -15.11 -27.02
N ARG A 78 -16.21 -15.52 -25.99
CA ARG A 78 -17.33 -16.47 -26.10
C ARG A 78 -18.65 -15.95 -25.52
N SER A 79 -18.88 -14.64 -25.55
CA SER A 79 -20.22 -14.07 -25.38
C SER A 79 -20.71 -13.56 -26.74
N ARG A 80 -21.68 -14.29 -27.33
CA ARG A 80 -22.43 -13.85 -28.50
C ARG A 80 -23.52 -12.88 -28.04
N ASP A 81 -23.76 -11.88 -28.90
CA ASP A 81 -24.96 -11.04 -28.95
C ASP A 81 -25.06 -9.89 -27.94
N ALA A 82 -24.31 -8.80 -28.18
CA ALA A 82 -24.76 -7.44 -27.94
C ALA A 82 -23.92 -6.42 -28.73
N GLY A 83 -24.55 -5.65 -29.62
CA GLY A 83 -24.15 -4.29 -29.98
C GLY A 83 -22.82 -4.05 -30.71
N GLY A 84 -22.83 -4.21 -32.04
CA GLY A 84 -22.15 -3.35 -33.02
C GLY A 84 -20.74 -2.82 -32.74
N LEU A 85 -19.71 -3.65 -32.91
CA LEU A 85 -18.40 -3.22 -33.43
C LEU A 85 -18.13 -4.05 -34.70
N PRO A 86 -17.68 -3.44 -35.82
CA PRO A 86 -17.45 -4.18 -37.04
C PRO A 86 -16.36 -5.21 -36.77
N ARG A 87 -16.76 -6.47 -36.82
CA ARG A 87 -15.88 -7.62 -36.63
C ARG A 87 -14.81 -7.55 -37.72
N GLU A 88 -13.60 -7.10 -37.39
CA GLU A 88 -12.45 -7.10 -38.30
C GLU A 88 -12.41 -8.47 -38.98
N ARG A 89 -12.64 -8.46 -40.30
CA ARG A 89 -12.69 -9.68 -41.09
C ARG A 89 -11.33 -10.35 -40.95
N LYS A 90 -11.30 -11.58 -40.44
CA LYS A 90 -10.05 -12.36 -40.33
C LYS A 90 -9.36 -12.36 -41.70
N ARG A 91 -8.20 -11.69 -41.79
CA ARG A 91 -7.40 -11.59 -43.01
C ARG A 91 -6.94 -12.99 -43.44
N ARG A 92 -7.03 -13.33 -44.72
CA ARG A 92 -6.73 -14.67 -45.26
C ARG A 92 -5.21 -14.85 -45.45
N ARG A 93 -4.72 -16.09 -45.27
CA ARG A 93 -3.34 -16.47 -45.64
C ARG A 93 -3.13 -16.33 -47.15
N VAL A 94 -1.96 -15.85 -47.57
CA VAL A 94 -1.52 -15.92 -48.97
C VAL A 94 -0.81 -17.26 -49.19
N ARG A 95 -0.87 -17.78 -50.42
CA ARG A 95 -0.29 -19.09 -50.75
C ARG A 95 1.24 -18.98 -50.78
N GLY A 96 1.92 -19.70 -49.88
CA GLY A 96 3.39 -19.74 -49.79
C GLY A 96 4.02 -18.82 -48.73
N GLU A 97 3.24 -18.20 -47.86
CA GLU A 97 3.76 -17.44 -46.70
C GLU A 97 4.01 -18.36 -45.50
N ASP A 98 5.16 -18.21 -44.83
CA ASP A 98 5.44 -18.82 -43.51
C ASP A 98 4.65 -18.10 -42.40
N ASP A 99 4.43 -18.77 -41.26
CA ASP A 99 3.64 -18.21 -40.15
C ASP A 99 4.27 -16.91 -39.59
N THR A 100 5.60 -16.77 -39.63
CA THR A 100 6.31 -15.53 -39.24
C THR A 100 6.08 -14.40 -40.24
N ASP A 101 6.12 -14.70 -41.53
CA ASP A 101 5.95 -13.69 -42.59
C ASP A 101 4.53 -13.12 -42.60
N LYS A 102 3.56 -13.98 -42.31
CA LYS A 102 2.16 -13.60 -42.12
C LYS A 102 1.99 -12.63 -40.95
N ASP A 103 2.61 -12.90 -39.82
CA ASP A 103 2.49 -12.05 -38.63
C ASP A 103 3.22 -10.70 -38.84
N ILE A 104 4.37 -10.70 -39.53
CA ILE A 104 5.09 -9.48 -39.92
C ILE A 104 4.22 -8.61 -40.86
N ARG A 105 3.51 -9.23 -41.82
CA ARG A 105 2.61 -8.49 -42.73
C ARG A 105 1.46 -7.83 -41.98
N TYR A 106 0.82 -8.56 -41.07
CA TYR A 106 -0.28 -8.01 -40.26
C TYR A 106 0.20 -6.88 -39.36
N ALA A 107 1.36 -7.02 -38.72
CA ALA A 107 1.95 -5.96 -37.91
C ALA A 107 2.23 -4.68 -38.72
N ARG A 108 2.70 -4.82 -39.98
CA ARG A 108 2.91 -3.67 -40.88
C ARG A 108 1.60 -3.02 -41.30
N GLU A 109 0.60 -3.80 -41.69
CA GLU A 109 -0.71 -3.28 -42.09
C GLU A 109 -1.40 -2.52 -40.93
N ASP A 110 -1.34 -3.05 -39.71
CA ASP A 110 -1.91 -2.39 -38.52
C ASP A 110 -1.12 -1.12 -38.13
N ALA A 111 0.21 -1.13 -38.30
CA ALA A 111 1.04 0.06 -38.12
C ALA A 111 0.71 1.16 -39.16
N GLU A 112 0.44 0.78 -40.41
CA GLU A 112 0.01 1.72 -41.45
C GLU A 112 -1.41 2.26 -41.20
N GLU A 113 -2.35 1.41 -40.77
CA GLU A 113 -3.71 1.84 -40.43
C GLU A 113 -3.72 2.79 -39.23
N SER A 114 -2.92 2.50 -38.20
CA SER A 114 -2.76 3.40 -37.06
C SER A 114 -2.05 4.71 -37.43
N ALA A 115 -1.06 4.68 -38.33
CA ALA A 115 -0.44 5.89 -38.86
C ALA A 115 -1.42 6.73 -39.68
N ARG A 116 -2.25 6.11 -40.53
CA ARG A 116 -3.31 6.79 -41.30
C ARG A 116 -4.38 7.38 -40.39
N ALA A 117 -4.76 6.68 -39.32
CA ALA A 117 -5.70 7.19 -38.32
C ALA A 117 -5.13 8.41 -37.57
N ARG A 118 -3.80 8.42 -37.30
CA ARG A 118 -3.11 9.57 -36.69
C ARG A 118 -2.99 10.77 -37.64
N LEU A 119 -2.86 10.52 -38.94
CA LEU A 119 -2.76 11.56 -39.97
C LEU A 119 -4.12 12.04 -40.49
N ALA A 120 -5.22 11.36 -40.14
CA ALA A 120 -6.56 11.81 -40.49
C ALA A 120 -6.88 13.09 -39.70
N PRO A 121 -7.06 14.25 -40.35
CA PRO A 121 -7.46 15.44 -39.64
C PRO A 121 -8.84 15.20 -39.04
N VAL A 122 -8.96 15.37 -37.71
CA VAL A 122 -10.25 15.54 -37.06
C VAL A 122 -10.87 16.76 -37.72
N LYS A 123 -11.86 16.54 -38.59
CA LYS A 123 -12.64 17.61 -39.20
C LYS A 123 -13.40 18.29 -38.08
N ASN A 124 -12.77 19.28 -37.47
CA ASN A 124 -13.45 20.26 -36.64
C ASN A 124 -14.22 21.14 -37.63
N ASP A 125 -15.48 20.77 -37.90
CA ASP A 125 -16.46 21.66 -38.52
C ASP A 125 -16.72 22.82 -37.54
N LEU A 126 -15.74 23.70 -37.37
CA LEU A 126 -15.90 24.98 -36.70
C LEU A 126 -16.82 25.81 -37.60
N LYS A 127 -18.11 25.73 -37.33
CA LYS A 127 -19.08 26.68 -37.88
C LYS A 127 -18.68 28.05 -37.35
N ASP A 128 -18.25 28.94 -38.24
CA ASP A 128 -17.92 30.33 -37.94
C ASP A 128 -19.16 31.07 -37.44
N ALA A 129 -19.46 30.93 -36.15
CA ALA A 129 -20.43 31.76 -35.46
C ALA A 129 -19.78 33.12 -35.16
N PRO A 130 -20.46 34.26 -35.42
CA PRO A 130 -19.90 35.57 -35.12
C PRO A 130 -19.61 35.67 -33.62
N LEU A 131 -18.38 36.04 -33.27
CA LEU A 131 -17.88 36.14 -31.88
C LEU A 131 -18.71 37.11 -31.02
N ILE A 132 -19.42 38.03 -31.65
CA ILE A 132 -20.22 39.06 -31.01
C ILE A 132 -21.68 38.84 -31.42
N ASP A 133 -22.53 38.70 -30.42
CA ASP A 133 -23.97 38.63 -30.57
C ASP A 133 -24.53 39.93 -31.18
N HIS A 134 -25.72 39.87 -31.77
CA HIS A 134 -26.41 41.07 -32.32
C HIS A 134 -26.77 42.11 -31.24
N ALA A 135 -26.71 41.70 -29.96
CA ALA A 135 -26.80 42.58 -28.79
C ALA A 135 -25.44 43.11 -28.28
N GLY A 136 -24.33 42.82 -28.96
CA GLY A 136 -22.98 43.28 -28.60
C GLY A 136 -22.23 42.44 -27.55
N HIS A 137 -22.77 41.28 -27.16
CA HIS A 137 -22.16 40.40 -26.14
C HIS A 137 -21.19 39.40 -26.79
N LEU A 138 -20.04 39.15 -26.17
CA LEU A 138 -19.07 38.15 -26.65
C LEU A 138 -19.59 36.73 -26.37
N GLN A 139 -19.91 35.97 -27.42
CA GLN A 139 -20.31 34.57 -27.30
C GLN A 139 -19.08 33.66 -27.44
N LEU A 140 -18.48 33.31 -26.30
CA LEU A 140 -17.36 32.38 -26.19
C LEU A 140 -17.77 30.91 -26.41
N ILE A 141 -19.06 30.62 -26.33
CA ILE A 141 -19.66 29.31 -26.56
C ILE A 141 -20.68 29.47 -27.69
N PRO A 142 -20.60 28.71 -28.79
CA PRO A 142 -21.55 28.84 -29.90
C PRO A 142 -22.96 28.55 -29.38
N ALA A 143 -23.88 29.50 -29.60
CA ALA A 143 -25.28 29.29 -29.26
C ALA A 143 -25.77 28.02 -29.98
N PRO A 144 -26.52 27.12 -29.30
CA PRO A 144 -27.02 25.91 -29.92
C PRO A 144 -27.89 26.27 -31.13
N ASP A 145 -27.55 25.72 -32.31
CA ASP A 145 -28.27 25.96 -33.56
C ASP A 145 -29.79 25.86 -33.31
N GLU A 146 -30.55 26.93 -33.57
CA GLU A 146 -32.01 26.91 -33.37
C GLU A 146 -32.68 25.77 -34.14
N GLN A 147 -32.08 25.32 -35.25
CA GLN A 147 -32.53 24.16 -36.00
C GLN A 147 -32.32 22.83 -35.26
N ALA A 148 -31.24 22.69 -34.48
CA ALA A 148 -31.02 21.54 -33.61
C ALA A 148 -32.03 21.53 -32.45
N ILE A 149 -32.29 22.69 -31.84
CA ILE A 149 -33.31 22.86 -30.80
C ILE A 149 -34.71 22.56 -31.34
N ARG A 150 -35.06 23.02 -32.56
CA ARG A 150 -36.36 22.74 -33.19
C ARG A 150 -36.53 21.26 -33.58
N LYS A 151 -35.44 20.56 -33.90
CA LYS A 151 -35.45 19.11 -34.20
C LYS A 151 -35.56 18.25 -32.93
N SER A 152 -34.96 18.67 -31.82
CA SER A 152 -35.13 18.01 -30.52
C SER A 152 -36.50 18.33 -29.89
N ALA A 153 -37.01 19.55 -30.06
CA ALA A 153 -38.32 19.95 -29.54
C ALA A 153 -39.49 19.19 -30.19
N LYS A 154 -39.43 18.90 -31.51
CA LYS A 154 -40.44 18.07 -32.19
C LYS A 154 -40.41 16.59 -31.80
N ASN A 155 -39.36 16.14 -31.10
CA ASN A 155 -39.22 14.78 -30.58
C ASN A 155 -39.42 14.69 -29.06
N ALA A 156 -39.72 15.79 -28.36
CA ALA A 156 -39.85 15.78 -26.90
C ALA A 156 -41.00 14.89 -26.41
N GLU A 157 -42.14 14.89 -27.12
CA GLU A 157 -43.27 14.01 -26.80
C GLU A 157 -42.97 12.53 -27.12
N ALA A 158 -42.30 12.27 -28.25
CA ALA A 158 -41.90 10.93 -28.65
C ALA A 158 -40.81 10.33 -27.73
N GLU A 159 -39.90 11.16 -27.22
CA GLU A 159 -38.89 10.75 -26.25
C GLU A 159 -39.49 10.54 -24.86
N ALA A 160 -40.46 11.36 -24.45
CA ALA A 160 -41.19 11.15 -23.20
C ALA A 160 -42.02 9.86 -23.22
N GLU A 161 -42.66 9.53 -24.35
CA GLU A 161 -43.37 8.25 -24.52
C GLU A 161 -42.41 7.06 -24.57
N LYS A 162 -41.28 7.17 -25.27
CA LYS A 162 -40.23 6.13 -25.27
C LYS A 162 -39.62 5.93 -23.90
N ALA A 163 -39.40 7.00 -23.13
CA ALA A 163 -38.92 6.93 -21.76
C ALA A 163 -39.94 6.24 -20.85
N LYS A 164 -41.22 6.62 -20.91
CA LYS A 164 -42.31 5.96 -20.16
C LYS A 164 -42.46 4.48 -20.54
N LYS A 165 -42.27 4.14 -21.81
CA LYS A 165 -42.32 2.75 -22.29
C LYS A 165 -41.11 1.95 -21.79
N ARG A 166 -39.91 2.52 -21.85
CA ARG A 166 -38.70 1.91 -21.28
C ARG A 166 -38.82 1.70 -19.78
N THR A 167 -39.29 2.69 -19.01
CA THR A 167 -39.51 2.50 -17.58
C THR A 167 -40.54 1.41 -17.32
N ARG A 168 -41.65 1.36 -18.08
CA ARG A 168 -42.64 0.26 -17.94
C ARG A 168 -42.06 -1.11 -18.28
N GLU A 169 -41.25 -1.22 -19.32
CA GLU A 169 -40.58 -2.47 -19.72
C GLU A 169 -39.51 -2.89 -18.69
N GLU A 170 -38.74 -1.93 -18.16
CA GLU A 170 -37.79 -2.14 -17.08
C GLU A 170 -38.48 -2.53 -15.77
N ASP A 171 -39.65 -1.96 -15.47
CA ASP A 171 -40.47 -2.29 -14.31
C ASP A 171 -41.08 -3.70 -14.43
N GLN A 172 -41.42 -4.14 -15.65
CA GLN A 172 -41.86 -5.51 -15.94
C GLN A 172 -40.72 -6.52 -15.85
N ASN A 173 -39.51 -6.15 -16.29
CA ASN A 173 -38.39 -7.08 -16.38
C ASN A 173 -37.48 -7.07 -15.13
N THR A 174 -37.54 -6.02 -14.31
CA THR A 174 -36.70 -5.88 -13.11
C THR A 174 -37.54 -5.58 -11.86
N MET A 175 -37.45 -6.47 -10.86
CA MET A 175 -38.09 -6.30 -9.56
C MET A 175 -37.32 -5.28 -8.70
N ARG A 176 -37.44 -3.98 -9.03
CA ARG A 176 -36.84 -2.91 -8.22
C ARG A 176 -37.72 -2.61 -7.00
N PHE A 177 -37.13 -2.50 -5.83
CA PHE A 177 -37.82 -2.16 -4.57
C PHE A 177 -38.62 -0.84 -4.62
N ARG A 178 -38.28 0.06 -5.55
CA ARG A 178 -39.01 1.32 -5.82
C ARG A 178 -40.39 1.09 -6.44
N ASN A 179 -40.58 -0.04 -7.14
CA ASN A 179 -41.81 -0.38 -7.87
C ASN A 179 -42.72 -1.32 -7.07
N ALA A 180 -42.17 -2.04 -6.08
CA ALA A 180 -42.93 -2.94 -5.21
C ALA A 180 -43.85 -2.20 -4.22
N ALA A 181 -43.60 -0.91 -3.98
CA ALA A 181 -44.46 -0.06 -3.16
C ALA A 181 -45.59 0.50 -4.02
N GLY A 182 -46.61 -0.31 -4.29
CA GLY A 182 -47.85 0.08 -5.00
C GLY A 182 -48.71 1.11 -4.26
N PHE A 183 -48.12 2.15 -3.67
CA PHE A 183 -48.83 3.11 -2.86
C PHE A 183 -48.32 4.52 -3.16
N LYS A 184 -49.15 5.29 -3.86
CA LYS A 184 -49.00 6.73 -4.09
C LYS A 184 -49.12 7.55 -2.78
N ASN A 185 -48.83 6.98 -1.62
CA ASN A 185 -48.81 7.72 -0.37
C ASN A 185 -47.36 7.77 0.12
N GLY A 186 -46.74 8.91 -0.18
CA GLY A 186 -45.84 9.62 0.71
C GLY A 186 -44.70 8.81 1.33
N THR A 187 -43.51 9.07 0.82
CA THR A 187 -42.22 9.03 1.54
C THR A 187 -42.17 9.93 2.79
N ASN A 188 -43.31 10.23 3.44
CA ASN A 188 -43.40 11.15 4.57
C ASN A 188 -43.45 10.45 5.94
N LYS A 189 -43.61 9.13 5.99
CA LYS A 189 -43.39 8.36 7.21
C LYS A 189 -42.72 7.04 6.87
N PRO A 190 -41.45 6.84 7.21
CA PRO A 190 -40.88 5.52 7.09
C PRO A 190 -41.55 4.56 8.10
N TRP A 191 -41.76 3.32 7.67
CA TRP A 191 -42.44 2.26 8.44
C TRP A 191 -41.79 1.94 9.81
N TYR A 192 -40.56 2.39 10.06
CA TYR A 192 -39.86 2.29 11.34
C TYR A 192 -40.26 3.38 12.35
N ALA A 193 -40.96 4.44 11.95
CA ALA A 193 -41.45 5.48 12.85
C ALA A 193 -42.66 5.05 13.70
N SER A 194 -43.25 3.87 13.43
CA SER A 194 -44.40 3.34 14.18
C SER A 194 -44.02 2.36 15.30
N ASN A 195 -42.74 2.06 15.50
CA ASN A 195 -42.32 1.11 16.53
C ASN A 195 -41.97 1.80 17.84
N LYS A 196 -43.00 1.88 18.70
CA LYS A 196 -42.97 1.76 20.17
C LYS A 196 -41.78 2.45 20.88
N LEU A 197 -41.93 3.74 21.15
CA LEU A 197 -41.30 4.33 22.33
C LEU A 197 -41.97 3.76 23.59
N PRO A 198 -41.21 3.28 24.61
CA PRO A 198 -41.79 2.93 25.90
C PRO A 198 -42.34 4.20 26.58
N PRO A 199 -43.44 4.11 27.34
CA PRO A 199 -44.13 5.27 27.92
C PRO A 199 -43.29 6.08 28.92
N SER A 200 -42.13 5.56 29.37
CA SER A 200 -41.22 6.30 30.26
C SER A 200 -40.34 7.33 29.54
N ALA A 201 -40.27 7.31 28.20
CA ALA A 201 -39.44 8.22 27.42
C ALA A 201 -40.22 9.37 26.77
N ALA A 202 -41.53 9.48 27.03
CA ALA A 202 -42.38 10.55 26.50
C ALA A 202 -42.08 11.94 27.09
N HIS A 203 -41.31 12.01 28.19
CA HIS A 203 -40.91 13.26 28.85
C HIS A 203 -39.45 13.65 28.61
N LEU A 204 -38.67 12.83 27.90
CA LEU A 204 -37.28 13.17 27.57
C LEU A 204 -37.27 14.00 26.29
N SER A 205 -36.52 15.11 26.32
CA SER A 205 -36.36 15.98 25.16
C SER A 205 -35.88 15.14 23.97
N THR A 206 -36.35 15.50 22.78
CA THR A 206 -35.99 14.84 21.51
C THR A 206 -34.48 14.69 21.32
N ALA A 207 -33.68 15.58 21.91
CA ALA A 207 -32.22 15.52 21.92
C ALA A 207 -31.66 14.30 22.68
N VAL A 208 -32.25 13.91 23.81
CA VAL A 208 -31.79 12.77 24.62
C VAL A 208 -32.17 11.45 23.93
N VAL A 209 -33.35 11.39 23.32
CA VAL A 209 -33.80 10.21 22.56
C VAL A 209 -32.95 9.99 21.30
N LEU A 210 -32.50 11.07 20.65
CA LEU A 210 -31.58 11.00 19.52
C LEU A 210 -30.17 10.55 19.96
N ALA A 211 -29.68 11.03 21.11
CA ALA A 211 -28.40 10.58 21.66
C ALA A 211 -28.42 9.08 22.02
N ASP A 212 -29.47 8.61 22.70
CA ASP A 212 -29.64 7.18 23.05
C ASP A 212 -29.85 6.28 21.81
N ALA A 213 -30.44 6.81 20.74
CA ALA A 213 -30.56 6.13 19.46
C ALA A 213 -29.23 6.12 18.69
N GLN A 214 -28.35 7.11 18.89
CA GLN A 214 -27.01 7.16 18.34
C GLN A 214 -26.05 6.16 19.01
N GLU A 215 -26.32 5.75 20.26
CA GLU A 215 -25.48 4.76 20.95
C GLU A 215 -25.80 3.30 20.57
N LYS A 216 -26.94 3.06 19.93
CA LYS A 216 -27.43 1.71 19.58
C LYS A 216 -27.14 1.39 18.12
N ASP A 217 -26.56 0.23 17.87
CA ASP A 217 -26.27 -0.29 16.53
C ASP A 217 -27.55 -0.50 15.70
N VAL A 218 -27.41 -0.79 14.40
CA VAL A 218 -28.53 -1.00 13.45
C VAL A 218 -29.54 -2.04 13.94
N TRP A 219 -29.10 -2.96 14.81
CA TRP A 219 -29.91 -4.00 15.44
C TRP A 219 -30.43 -3.65 16.86
N GLY A 220 -30.20 -2.42 17.34
CA GLY A 220 -30.69 -1.94 18.64
C GLY A 220 -29.83 -2.32 19.85
N ASN A 221 -28.71 -3.02 19.65
CA ASN A 221 -27.76 -3.36 20.71
C ASN A 221 -26.82 -2.19 21.01
N ALA A 222 -26.46 -1.99 22.28
CA ALA A 222 -25.45 -1.01 22.65
C ALA A 222 -24.07 -1.46 22.13
N ASP A 223 -23.44 -0.66 21.26
CA ASP A 223 -22.07 -0.92 20.81
C ASP A 223 -21.09 -0.08 21.65
N PRO A 224 -20.31 -0.70 22.56
CA PRO A 224 -19.42 0.03 23.46
C PRO A 224 -18.29 0.76 22.73
N LEU A 225 -17.91 0.29 21.53
CA LEU A 225 -16.81 0.86 20.75
C LEU A 225 -17.28 1.94 19.78
N ARG A 226 -18.60 2.12 19.61
CA ARG A 226 -19.14 3.14 18.71
C ARG A 226 -18.73 4.56 19.11
N LYS A 227 -18.76 4.89 20.40
CA LYS A 227 -18.30 6.19 20.93
C LYS A 227 -16.83 6.44 20.59
N GLN A 228 -15.98 5.41 20.72
CA GLN A 228 -14.56 5.51 20.37
C GLN A 228 -14.36 5.69 18.87
N ARG A 229 -15.15 5.00 18.02
CA ARG A 229 -15.10 5.18 16.57
C ARG A 229 -15.58 6.56 16.16
N GLU A 230 -16.64 7.09 16.76
CA GLU A 230 -17.12 8.45 16.51
C GLU A 230 -16.11 9.49 16.96
N GLN A 231 -15.48 9.33 18.13
CA GLN A 231 -14.35 10.16 18.55
C GLN A 231 -13.15 10.07 17.61
N SER A 232 -12.86 8.88 17.06
CA SER A 232 -11.79 8.71 16.07
C SER A 232 -12.14 9.37 14.74
N ARG A 233 -13.41 9.38 14.34
CA ARG A 233 -13.91 10.08 13.14
C ARG A 233 -13.90 11.60 13.34
N ILE A 234 -14.32 12.08 14.50
CA ILE A 234 -14.28 13.50 14.84
C ILE A 234 -12.84 13.99 14.91
N SER A 235 -11.94 13.24 15.56
CA SER A 235 -10.52 13.60 15.66
C SER A 235 -9.73 13.42 14.36
N SER A 236 -10.15 12.54 13.44
CA SER A 236 -9.55 12.45 12.10
C SER A 236 -10.13 13.47 11.13
N SER A 237 -11.38 13.89 11.31
CA SER A 237 -12.02 14.95 10.51
C SER A 237 -11.62 16.36 10.97
N ASP A 238 -11.07 16.52 12.17
CA ASP A 238 -10.61 17.80 12.69
C ASP A 238 -9.16 18.10 12.25
N PRO A 239 -8.92 19.16 11.45
CA PRO A 239 -7.57 19.53 11.01
C PRO A 239 -6.63 19.89 12.16
N PHE A 240 -7.16 20.40 13.29
CA PHE A 240 -6.33 20.74 14.45
C PHE A 240 -5.81 19.49 15.17
N ALA A 241 -6.65 18.48 15.33
CA ALA A 241 -6.24 17.18 15.86
C ALA A 241 -5.18 16.49 14.96
N ALA A 242 -5.30 16.58 13.63
CA ALA A 242 -4.28 16.10 12.70
C ALA A 242 -2.93 16.82 12.90
N MET A 243 -2.96 18.14 13.09
CA MET A 243 -1.75 18.93 13.39
C MET A 243 -1.10 18.52 14.71
N GLN A 244 -1.90 18.26 15.76
CA GLN A 244 -1.37 17.77 17.04
C GLN A 244 -0.74 16.37 16.92
N GLN A 245 -1.34 15.48 16.13
CA GLN A 245 -0.77 14.16 15.86
C GLN A 245 0.57 14.28 15.11
N ALA A 246 0.65 15.14 14.10
CA ALA A 246 1.89 15.42 13.38
C ALA A 246 2.99 15.98 14.31
N GLN A 247 2.65 16.94 15.19
CA GLN A 247 3.59 17.45 16.19
C GLN A 247 4.07 16.37 17.18
N ARG A 248 3.18 15.44 17.57
CA ARG A 248 3.55 14.31 18.44
C ARG A 248 4.48 13.34 17.72
N GLN A 249 4.22 13.03 16.45
CA GLN A 249 5.10 12.18 15.63
C GLN A 249 6.47 12.82 15.44
N LEU A 250 6.54 14.13 15.17
CA LEU A 250 7.81 14.86 15.10
C LEU A 250 8.61 14.74 16.40
N LYS A 251 7.95 14.93 17.55
CA LYS A 251 8.58 14.76 18.87
C LYS A 251 9.02 13.32 19.16
N GLN A 252 8.25 12.33 18.71
CA GLN A 252 8.64 10.92 18.81
C GLN A 252 9.87 10.63 17.96
N SER A 253 9.87 11.04 16.69
CA SER A 253 11.03 10.86 15.80
C SER A 253 12.31 11.53 16.33
N GLY A 254 12.18 12.71 16.96
CA GLY A 254 13.29 13.39 17.61
C GLY A 254 13.84 12.58 18.80
N ARG A 255 12.96 12.03 19.65
CA ARG A 255 13.36 11.16 20.76
C ARG A 255 13.99 9.86 20.29
N ASP A 256 13.46 9.27 19.23
CA ASP A 256 13.95 8.02 18.65
C ASP A 256 15.37 8.23 18.08
N ARG A 257 15.58 9.37 17.40
CA ARG A 257 16.91 9.79 16.94
C ARG A 257 17.87 10.01 18.09
N GLU A 258 17.44 10.70 19.15
CA GLU A 258 18.27 10.88 20.36
C GLU A 258 18.61 9.55 21.04
N SER A 259 17.68 8.58 21.10
CA SER A 259 17.98 7.25 21.64
C SER A 259 18.96 6.50 20.75
N TRP A 260 18.79 6.57 19.43
CA TRP A 260 19.68 5.94 18.47
C TRP A 260 21.10 6.54 18.54
N ASP A 261 21.22 7.87 18.64
CA ASP A 261 22.50 8.54 18.81
C ASP A 261 23.16 8.14 20.13
N LYS A 262 22.40 7.98 21.22
CA LYS A 262 22.92 7.49 22.51
C LYS A 262 23.41 6.05 22.42
N GLU A 263 22.66 5.18 21.74
CA GLU A 263 23.06 3.79 21.50
C GLU A 263 24.34 3.74 20.65
N ARG A 264 24.42 4.51 19.58
CA ARG A 264 25.62 4.63 18.75
C ARG A 264 26.83 5.15 19.51
N LEU A 265 26.64 6.17 20.36
CA LEU A 265 27.71 6.68 21.21
C LEU A 265 28.16 5.64 22.23
N ALA A 266 27.22 4.87 22.82
CA ALA A 266 27.55 3.78 23.72
C ALA A 266 28.33 2.65 23.01
N GLU A 267 27.92 2.25 21.80
CA GLU A 267 28.65 1.28 20.97
C GLU A 267 30.08 1.75 20.66
N LEU A 268 30.25 3.01 20.27
CA LEU A 268 31.58 3.59 20.03
C LEU A 268 32.42 3.65 21.30
N GLU A 269 31.83 3.95 22.45
CA GLU A 269 32.53 3.94 23.72
C GLU A 269 32.95 2.52 24.12
N GLU A 270 32.10 1.52 23.87
CA GLU A 270 32.42 0.11 24.09
C GLU A 270 33.55 -0.36 23.16
N LEU A 271 33.54 0.02 21.88
CA LEU A 271 34.64 -0.25 20.96
C LEU A 271 35.95 0.40 21.44
N LYS A 272 35.91 1.66 21.87
CA LYS A 272 37.10 2.33 22.45
C LYS A 272 37.60 1.62 23.70
N ARG A 273 36.71 1.19 24.59
CA ARG A 273 37.07 0.45 25.81
C ARG A 273 37.67 -0.92 25.50
N THR A 274 37.11 -1.65 24.53
CA THR A 274 37.63 -2.95 24.11
C THR A 274 38.99 -2.81 23.44
N GLU A 275 39.16 -1.81 22.57
CA GLU A 275 40.45 -1.48 21.96
C GLU A 275 41.50 -1.08 23.00
N GLU A 276 41.14 -0.22 23.95
CA GLU A 276 42.04 0.18 25.04
C GLU A 276 42.43 -1.03 25.91
N ASN A 277 41.47 -1.89 26.24
CA ASN A 277 41.73 -3.13 26.98
C ASN A 277 42.62 -4.09 26.18
N ALA A 278 42.45 -4.19 24.86
CA ALA A 278 43.32 -4.97 23.98
C ALA A 278 44.75 -4.40 23.98
N ARG A 279 44.92 -3.08 23.82
CA ARG A 279 46.23 -2.41 23.90
C ARG A 279 46.89 -2.61 25.27
N ARG A 280 46.12 -2.55 26.37
CA ARG A 280 46.64 -2.82 27.73
C ARG A 280 47.09 -4.28 27.87
N ARG A 281 46.32 -5.24 27.37
CA ARG A 281 46.67 -6.67 27.36
C ARG A 281 47.93 -6.93 26.53
N GLU A 282 48.04 -6.30 25.36
CA GLU A 282 49.22 -6.40 24.50
C GLU A 282 50.47 -5.85 25.21
N LYS A 283 50.38 -4.67 25.86
CA LYS A 283 51.48 -4.12 26.68
C LYS A 283 51.88 -5.05 27.83
N GLN A 284 50.91 -5.68 28.50
CA GLN A 284 51.20 -6.66 29.55
C GLN A 284 51.86 -7.92 28.99
N HIS A 285 51.44 -8.39 27.82
CA HIS A 285 52.03 -9.56 27.16
C HIS A 285 53.48 -9.28 26.71
N ARG A 286 53.77 -8.07 26.21
CA ARG A 286 55.14 -7.66 25.89
C ARG A 286 56.03 -7.65 27.13
N ARG A 287 55.59 -7.02 28.23
CA ARG A 287 56.35 -7.02 29.49
C ARG A 287 56.63 -8.42 30.05
N ARG A 288 55.67 -9.35 29.92
CA ARG A 288 55.86 -10.75 30.34
C ARG A 288 56.76 -11.54 29.39
N ALA A 289 56.77 -11.23 28.10
CA ALA A 289 57.70 -11.80 27.14
C ALA A 289 59.13 -11.32 27.42
N ASP A 290 59.31 -10.03 27.70
CA ASP A 290 60.61 -9.46 28.09
C ASP A 290 61.14 -10.05 29.42
N GLU A 291 60.25 -10.42 30.36
CA GLU A 291 60.62 -11.14 31.60
C GLU A 291 61.00 -12.61 31.36
N ALA A 292 60.41 -13.26 30.33
CA ALA A 292 60.68 -14.67 30.01
C ALA A 292 61.97 -14.85 29.18
N ASP A 293 62.34 -13.84 28.38
CA ASP A 293 63.61 -13.81 27.64
C ASP A 293 64.78 -13.24 28.48
N GLY A 294 64.52 -12.82 29.71
CA GLY A 294 65.53 -12.39 30.70
C GLY A 294 66.34 -13.51 31.34
N LEU A 295 66.89 -14.43 30.53
CA LEU A 295 67.93 -15.38 30.97
C LEU A 295 69.34 -14.73 31.05
N GLU A 296 69.44 -13.43 30.77
CA GLU A 296 70.70 -12.66 30.82
C GLU A 296 71.20 -12.39 32.25
N ASN A 297 70.43 -12.74 33.29
CA ASN A 297 70.84 -12.60 34.70
C ASN A 297 71.45 -13.89 35.28
N PHE A 298 71.64 -14.95 34.49
CA PHE A 298 72.37 -16.15 34.91
C PHE A 298 73.87 -15.95 34.61
N SER A 299 74.56 -15.24 35.50
CA SER A 299 76.02 -15.15 35.53
C SER A 299 76.59 -16.40 36.21
N LEU A 300 77.47 -17.13 35.52
CA LEU A 300 78.11 -18.37 36.01
C LEU A 300 79.12 -18.14 37.16
N ASP A 301 79.41 -16.88 37.49
CA ASP A 301 80.42 -16.47 38.50
C ASP A 301 79.80 -15.79 39.74
N ALA A 302 78.48 -15.77 39.89
CA ALA A 302 77.84 -15.18 41.07
C ALA A 302 77.81 -16.17 42.25
N PRO A 303 78.39 -15.84 43.43
CA PRO A 303 78.39 -16.74 44.57
C PRO A 303 76.97 -16.97 45.11
N LEU A 304 76.67 -18.22 45.46
CA LEU A 304 75.42 -18.66 46.09
C LEU A 304 75.22 -17.94 47.44
N GLU A 305 74.40 -16.89 47.45
CA GLU A 305 73.93 -16.27 48.69
C GLU A 305 72.54 -16.77 49.11
N GLU A 306 72.42 -16.88 50.42
CA GLU A 306 71.40 -17.56 51.19
C GLU A 306 70.06 -16.79 51.22
N LYS A 307 68.96 -17.54 51.11
CA LYS A 307 67.56 -17.08 51.16
C LYS A 307 67.26 -16.02 52.23
N ARG A 308 66.74 -14.84 51.86
CA ARG A 308 65.87 -14.01 52.73
C ARG A 308 64.79 -13.19 51.99
N SER A 309 63.54 -13.53 52.30
CA SER A 309 62.33 -12.69 52.51
C SER A 309 61.92 -11.54 51.55
N ARG A 310 60.64 -11.57 51.13
CA ARG A 310 59.58 -10.53 51.23
C ARG A 310 58.40 -10.96 50.32
N ARG A 311 57.29 -11.53 50.84
CA ARG A 311 56.07 -10.84 51.32
C ARG A 311 55.79 -9.53 50.59
N GLU A 312 54.82 -9.51 49.67
CA GLU A 312 53.46 -8.94 49.89
C GLU A 312 52.64 -9.00 48.57
N HIS A 313 51.60 -9.83 48.53
CA HIS A 313 50.58 -9.81 47.47
C HIS A 313 49.33 -9.13 48.03
N GLY A 314 49.21 -7.83 47.79
CA GLY A 314 48.00 -7.06 48.08
C GLY A 314 46.91 -7.36 47.05
N ARG A 315 46.07 -8.38 47.31
CA ARG A 315 44.77 -8.53 46.64
C ARG A 315 43.72 -7.77 47.45
N HIS A 316 43.40 -6.55 47.03
CA HIS A 316 42.19 -5.88 47.47
C HIS A 316 41.02 -6.27 46.56
N GLU A 317 40.24 -7.21 47.07
CA GLU A 317 38.97 -7.67 46.52
C GLU A 317 37.88 -6.64 46.86
N ALA A 318 37.60 -5.74 45.92
CA ALA A 318 36.53 -4.76 46.07
C ALA A 318 35.18 -5.38 45.67
N HIS A 319 34.49 -5.99 46.63
CA HIS A 319 33.08 -6.35 46.50
C HIS A 319 32.22 -5.09 46.34
N ARG A 320 31.90 -4.73 45.08
CA ARG A 320 30.82 -3.78 44.80
C ARG A 320 29.49 -4.52 44.77
N HIS A 321 28.73 -4.37 45.84
CA HIS A 321 27.33 -4.77 45.93
C HIS A 321 26.50 -4.09 44.82
N ARG A 322 26.16 -4.82 43.77
CA ARG A 322 25.09 -4.44 42.83
C ARG A 322 23.76 -4.58 43.56
N ARG A 323 23.20 -3.46 44.02
CA ARG A 323 21.79 -3.40 44.43
C ARG A 323 20.94 -3.64 43.18
N HIS A 324 20.38 -4.85 43.09
CA HIS A 324 19.29 -5.14 42.17
C HIS A 324 18.06 -4.32 42.60
N ARG A 325 17.80 -3.23 41.87
CA ARG A 325 16.55 -2.50 41.95
C ARG A 325 15.54 -3.28 41.11
N SER A 326 14.86 -4.24 41.74
CA SER A 326 13.69 -4.91 41.19
C SER A 326 12.60 -3.88 40.94
N ARG A 327 12.51 -3.40 39.70
CA ARG A 327 11.43 -2.56 39.21
C ARG A 327 10.27 -3.49 38.87
N SER A 328 9.50 -3.87 39.89
CA SER A 328 8.22 -4.55 39.74
C SER A 328 7.26 -3.63 38.97
N ARG A 329 7.17 -3.87 37.66
CA ARG A 329 6.04 -3.42 36.85
C ARG A 329 4.85 -4.30 37.23
N SER A 330 4.06 -3.87 38.22
CA SER A 330 2.72 -4.38 38.43
C SER A 330 1.86 -3.98 37.22
N ARG A 331 1.71 -4.92 36.29
CA ARG A 331 0.59 -4.90 35.34
C ARG A 331 -0.66 -5.27 36.13
N GLU A 332 -1.40 -4.26 36.59
CA GLU A 332 -2.78 -4.45 37.02
C GLU A 332 -3.60 -4.92 35.82
N ARG A 333 -3.99 -6.19 35.86
CA ARG A 333 -5.10 -6.71 35.07
C ARG A 333 -5.85 -7.72 35.93
N SER A 334 -7.15 -7.46 36.09
CA SER A 334 -8.21 -8.40 36.45
C SER A 334 -8.64 -8.53 37.92
N HIS A 335 -9.56 -7.66 38.32
CA HIS A 335 -10.76 -7.99 39.11
C HIS A 335 -11.88 -7.14 38.46
N ARG A 336 -12.90 -7.65 37.75
CA ARG A 336 -13.93 -8.64 38.09
C ARG A 336 -14.61 -8.33 39.42
N ARG A 337 -15.63 -7.48 39.38
CA ARG A 337 -16.81 -7.54 40.26
C ARG A 337 -17.97 -6.74 39.66
N MET A 338 -19.11 -7.45 39.58
CA MET A 338 -20.52 -7.03 39.59
C MET A 338 -20.91 -5.81 38.75
#